data_AF-A0A3B1CDM1-F1
#
_entry.id   AF-A0A3B1CDM1-F1
#
_cell.length_a   1.000
_cell.length_b   1.000
_cell.length_c   1.000
_cell.angle_alpha   90.00
_cell.angle_beta   90.00
_cell.angle_gamma   90.00
#
_symmetry.space_group_name_H-M   'P 1'
#
loop_
_entity.id
_entity.type
_entity.pdbx_description
1 polymer ?
#
loop_
_entity_poly.entity_id
_entity_poly.type
_entity_poly.pdbx_seq_one_letter_code
_entity_poly.pdbx_strand_id
1 'polypeptide(L)'
;MRRIKVLLFLILLLFTYVSLLAQVPQTISYQGVLTDNEDNPVSDGDYNILFALYDVATDGTILWTETQNVPVTNGIFNVILGKVSPLDISFADQYWLGVSIEGGSELTPRTELTSSAYSLNTKSIPDSIVTAKKVADGTLVKSINSLTDSITLSAGNNVSITENGNIITISSTGGGTLGDNLGNHTATQNINLNGHYLSGNGEDKGIFVGSNGNVGFGTSNPLVKLSLGTDLTPQKLALFDGIDDFYGFGVDWGRITFYANNSEKMSLNDNGNLGIGTPAPEQKLHVDKGNILVKGTNSFQTTDDEAIVMLGDNNNYIEGVWGYGVKIGVYGVSDAALAIRAGNGNVGIGTLTPRGNLHVSGNSGVLFEGTSSEGTIPKEGAGTRMMWYPKKAAFRAGYVNDTEWDDANIGYYSSAMGYSSKASGGYSTAMGESIASSTHTTAVGKSTASGAYSTAMGESTASGGNSTAVGKSTVSGSFSTAMGASYAENDYSTASGNSLATGYYSTAMGTSQASGRFSTAMGYSKAESYACTAIGQHNVGGGDPENWVASDPLFEIGNGISDSYTSNAVTVLKNGNVGIGTTTPSRTFFVTGDAGGTTSWYNDSDKRLKKNIKTIPNALDKVKELRGVNYKWRN
;
A
#
# COMPACT_ATOMS: atom_id res chain seq x y z
N MET A 1 87.35 60.47 105.91
CA MET A 1 86.67 59.19 106.18
C MET A 1 85.41 59.51 106.95
N ARG A 2 84.18 59.20 106.55
CA ARG A 2 83.56 58.48 105.43
C ARG A 2 82.09 58.89 105.62
N ARG A 3 81.53 59.96 105.04
CA ARG A 3 81.19 60.20 103.62
C ARG A 3 80.77 58.89 102.91
N ILE A 4 79.51 58.82 102.45
CA ILE A 4 78.83 57.73 101.69
C ILE A 4 78.36 56.50 102.52
N LYS A 5 77.20 56.61 103.21
CA LYS A 5 76.12 55.60 103.38
C LYS A 5 74.81 56.33 103.85
N VAL A 6 74.39 57.43 103.20
CA VAL A 6 73.62 57.45 101.91
C VAL A 6 72.14 57.20 102.25
N LEU A 7 71.20 58.10 101.94
CA LEU A 7 70.63 58.33 100.60
C LEU A 7 70.18 57.03 99.84
N LEU A 8 70.33 55.84 100.46
CA LEU A 8 69.97 54.46 100.07
C LEU A 8 69.68 53.73 101.41
N PHE A 9 68.63 54.10 102.14
CA PHE A 9 67.38 53.31 102.17
C PHE A 9 66.18 54.28 102.04
N LEU A 10 66.23 55.08 100.97
CA LEU A 10 65.21 56.03 100.51
C LEU A 10 64.17 55.36 99.57
N ILE A 11 64.14 54.04 99.34
CA ILE A 11 63.38 53.43 98.21
C ILE A 11 62.87 51.98 98.46
N LEU A 12 63.02 51.44 99.66
CA LEU A 12 62.54 50.10 100.01
C LEU A 12 61.65 50.28 101.24
N LEU A 13 60.39 49.93 101.29
CA LEU A 13 59.46 49.17 100.48
C LEU A 13 58.13 49.69 101.11
N LEU A 14 57.07 49.99 100.37
CA LEU A 14 56.00 49.01 100.14
C LEU A 14 55.63 48.24 101.42
N PHE A 15 54.35 47.98 101.68
CA PHE A 15 53.80 47.47 102.94
C PHE A 15 53.62 48.61 103.95
N THR A 16 52.40 49.02 104.30
CA THR A 16 51.47 48.18 105.05
C THR A 16 50.06 48.78 105.02
N TYR A 17 49.12 48.08 104.39
CA TYR A 17 47.75 48.03 104.90
C TYR A 17 47.66 46.67 105.60
N VAL A 18 47.99 46.65 106.90
CA VAL A 18 47.72 45.48 107.75
C VAL A 18 46.29 45.62 108.20
N SER A 19 45.45 44.71 107.72
CA SER A 19 44.16 44.42 108.33
C SER A 19 44.43 44.02 109.78
N LEU A 20 44.15 44.91 110.73
CA LEU A 20 44.04 44.56 112.15
C LEU A 20 42.83 43.63 112.29
N LEU A 21 43.04 42.32 112.17
CA LEU A 21 42.13 41.36 112.78
C LEU A 21 42.41 41.42 114.28
N ALA A 22 41.48 42.00 115.03
CA ALA A 22 41.49 41.98 116.48
C ALA A 22 41.48 40.52 116.95
N GLN A 23 42.62 40.01 117.40
CA GLN A 23 42.72 38.67 117.96
C GLN A 23 42.15 38.69 119.38
N VAL A 24 41.16 37.83 119.64
CA VAL A 24 40.51 37.72 120.95
C VAL A 24 41.50 37.11 121.95
N PRO A 25 41.75 37.73 123.13
CA PRO A 25 42.69 37.18 124.11
C PRO A 25 42.25 35.79 124.61
N GLN A 26 43.15 34.81 124.59
CA GLN A 26 42.91 33.42 125.01
C GLN A 26 43.41 33.18 126.45
N THR A 27 42.76 33.77 127.45
CA THR A 27 43.10 33.61 128.88
C THR A 27 41.86 33.27 129.72
N ILE A 28 42.05 32.64 130.89
CA ILE A 28 40.97 32.20 131.80
C ILE A 28 41.22 32.78 133.20
N SER A 29 40.21 33.35 133.86
CA SER A 29 40.30 33.82 135.26
C SER A 29 39.90 32.72 136.27
N TYR A 30 40.63 32.57 137.38
CA TYR A 30 40.37 31.58 138.44
C TYR A 30 40.64 32.15 139.84
N GLN A 31 39.91 31.71 140.87
CA GLN A 31 40.06 32.17 142.26
C GLN A 31 39.74 31.06 143.26
N GLY A 32 40.32 31.09 144.47
CA GLY A 32 40.13 30.04 145.49
C GLY A 32 40.48 30.47 146.92
N VAL A 33 40.23 29.59 147.89
CA VAL A 33 40.61 29.75 149.31
C VAL A 33 41.47 28.56 149.75
N LEU A 34 42.56 28.86 150.45
CA LEU A 34 43.54 27.93 151.01
C LEU A 34 43.38 27.89 152.53
N THR A 35 43.11 26.70 153.04
CA THR A 35 43.06 26.39 154.47
C THR A 35 44.08 25.33 154.82
N ASP A 36 44.48 25.29 156.09
CA ASP A 36 45.23 24.19 156.67
C ASP A 36 44.31 22.99 156.96
N ASN A 37 44.91 21.89 157.45
CA ASN A 37 44.20 20.64 157.73
C ASN A 37 43.20 20.73 158.90
N GLU A 38 43.10 21.88 159.59
CA GLU A 38 42.15 22.18 160.66
C GLU A 38 41.09 23.19 160.19
N ASP A 39 41.01 23.43 158.88
CA ASP A 39 40.15 24.39 158.19
C ASP A 39 40.40 25.87 158.55
N ASN A 40 41.54 26.19 159.17
CA ASN A 40 41.93 27.58 159.38
C ASN A 40 42.59 28.12 158.11
N PRO A 41 42.37 29.39 157.73
CA PRO A 41 43.06 29.97 156.58
C PRO A 41 44.57 29.89 156.75
N VAL A 42 45.28 29.55 155.68
CA VAL A 42 46.75 29.56 155.69
C VAL A 42 47.25 30.99 155.95
N SER A 43 48.41 31.09 156.61
CA SER A 43 49.02 32.39 156.93
C SER A 43 49.30 33.21 155.68
N ASP A 44 49.07 34.52 155.76
CA ASP A 44 49.32 35.45 154.66
C ASP A 44 50.75 35.36 154.14
N GLY A 45 50.89 35.34 152.82
CA GLY A 45 52.17 35.16 152.14
C GLY A 45 52.00 34.80 150.67
N ASP A 46 53.12 34.72 149.95
CA ASP A 46 53.14 34.23 148.58
C ASP A 46 53.31 32.71 148.57
N TYR A 47 52.45 32.01 147.81
CA TYR A 47 52.48 30.57 147.64
C TYR A 47 52.73 30.22 146.17
N ASN A 48 53.64 29.29 145.89
CA ASN A 48 53.80 28.71 144.57
C ASN A 48 52.68 27.70 144.32
N ILE A 49 51.81 28.02 143.37
CA ILE A 49 50.65 27.21 143.00
C ILE A 49 50.82 26.71 141.56
N LEU A 50 50.73 25.40 141.35
CA LEU A 50 50.68 24.77 140.03
C LEU A 50 49.23 24.50 139.64
N PHE A 51 48.85 24.97 138.45
CA PHE A 51 47.57 24.73 137.80
C PHE A 51 47.76 23.74 136.65
N ALA A 52 46.80 22.84 136.45
CA ALA A 52 46.81 21.89 135.34
C ALA A 52 45.41 21.65 134.78
N LEU A 53 45.29 21.52 133.45
CA LEU A 53 44.04 21.16 132.76
C LEU A 53 44.05 19.71 132.29
N TYR A 54 42.87 19.10 132.36
CA TYR A 54 42.61 17.69 132.05
C TYR A 54 41.31 17.53 131.27
N ASP A 55 41.22 16.45 130.48
CA ASP A 55 40.04 15.99 129.74
C ASP A 55 39.09 15.12 130.55
N VAL A 56 39.43 14.81 131.81
CA VAL A 56 38.59 14.01 132.72
C VAL A 56 38.69 14.51 134.16
N ALA A 57 37.63 14.26 134.94
CA ALA A 57 37.48 14.74 136.31
C ALA A 57 38.44 14.10 137.34
N THR A 58 38.82 12.83 137.12
CA THR A 58 39.75 12.03 137.95
C THR A 58 40.59 11.14 137.05
N ASP A 59 41.87 10.93 137.39
CA ASP A 59 42.84 10.11 136.63
C ASP A 59 42.88 10.43 135.13
N GLY A 60 43.78 11.34 134.72
CA GLY A 60 43.95 11.75 133.33
C GLY A 60 45.30 12.39 133.08
N THR A 61 45.66 12.60 131.80
CA THR A 61 46.91 13.25 131.40
C THR A 61 46.80 14.77 131.47
N ILE A 62 47.86 15.44 131.95
CA ILE A 62 47.94 16.91 131.95
C ILE A 62 48.00 17.39 130.50
N LEU A 63 46.99 18.14 130.06
CA LEU A 63 46.94 18.74 128.72
C LEU A 63 47.61 20.12 128.69
N TRP A 64 47.61 20.79 129.83
CA TRP A 64 48.25 22.10 130.00
C TRP A 64 48.59 22.32 131.47
N THR A 65 49.70 22.99 131.77
CA THR A 65 50.08 23.34 133.14
C THR A 65 50.80 24.67 133.22
N GLU A 66 50.68 25.33 134.37
CA GLU A 66 51.31 26.60 134.67
C GLU A 66 51.59 26.69 136.18
N THR A 67 52.82 27.03 136.58
CA THR A 67 53.14 27.37 137.98
C THR A 67 53.25 28.87 138.12
N GLN A 68 52.52 29.43 139.09
CA GLN A 68 52.60 30.84 139.43
C GLN A 68 52.91 31.02 140.92
N ASN A 69 53.68 32.07 141.24
CA ASN A 69 53.83 32.56 142.60
C ASN A 69 52.65 33.51 142.87
N VAL A 70 51.74 33.10 143.76
CA VAL A 70 50.42 33.73 143.95
C VAL A 70 50.32 34.29 145.38
N PRO A 71 50.00 35.58 145.56
CA PRO A 71 49.77 36.16 146.88
C PRO A 71 48.46 35.63 147.48
N VAL A 72 48.51 35.21 148.74
CA VAL A 72 47.38 34.69 149.50
C VAL A 72 47.17 35.58 150.74
N THR A 73 45.94 36.01 150.99
CA THR A 73 45.58 36.85 152.15
C THR A 73 44.29 36.35 152.78
N ASN A 74 44.29 36.05 154.08
CA ASN A 74 43.25 35.29 154.79
C ASN A 74 42.85 34.02 154.03
N GLY A 75 43.82 33.31 153.46
CA GLY A 75 43.60 32.12 152.63
C GLY A 75 43.11 32.39 151.20
N ILE A 76 42.70 33.59 150.80
CA ILE A 76 42.08 33.82 149.48
C ILE A 76 43.14 34.18 148.41
N PHE A 77 42.98 33.68 147.16
CA PHE A 77 43.76 34.07 145.99
C PHE A 77 42.93 34.23 144.69
N ASN A 78 43.45 34.99 143.73
CA ASN A 78 42.91 35.14 142.36
C ASN A 78 44.05 35.15 141.34
N VAL A 79 43.84 34.49 140.19
CA VAL A 79 44.86 34.25 139.16
C VAL A 79 44.24 34.28 137.75
N ILE A 80 45.03 34.64 136.74
CA ILE A 80 44.69 34.48 135.32
C ILE A 80 45.61 33.41 134.74
N LEU A 81 45.00 32.33 134.27
CA LEU A 81 45.62 31.20 133.60
C LEU A 81 45.85 31.52 132.12
N GLY A 82 46.94 30.99 131.57
CA GLY A 82 47.35 31.25 130.19
C GLY A 82 48.32 32.44 130.04
N LYS A 83 48.72 33.07 131.16
CA LYS A 83 49.52 34.31 131.15
C LYS A 83 51.02 34.03 131.13
N VAL A 84 51.49 33.02 131.85
CA VAL A 84 52.89 32.56 131.83
C VAL A 84 53.08 31.48 130.75
N SER A 85 52.12 30.55 130.61
CA SER A 85 52.12 29.51 129.56
C SER A 85 50.87 29.63 128.68
N PRO A 86 50.96 30.02 127.39
CA PRO A 86 49.79 30.23 126.53
C PRO A 86 48.87 29.01 126.44
N LEU A 87 47.55 29.24 126.43
CA LEU A 87 46.54 28.21 126.24
C LEU A 87 46.38 27.89 124.74
N ASP A 88 47.18 26.96 124.22
CA ASP A 88 47.11 26.47 122.82
C ASP A 88 46.37 25.12 122.73
N ILE A 89 45.12 25.11 123.20
CA ILE A 89 44.23 23.94 123.14
C ILE A 89 42.87 24.33 122.54
N SER A 90 42.22 23.38 121.86
CA SER A 90 40.87 23.56 121.31
C SER A 90 39.82 23.43 122.42
N PHE A 91 38.92 24.41 122.52
CA PHE A 91 37.76 24.40 123.43
C PHE A 91 36.48 23.85 122.77
N ALA A 92 36.62 22.82 121.93
CA ALA A 92 35.48 22.10 121.35
C ALA A 92 34.92 21.01 122.28
N ASP A 93 35.68 20.60 123.31
CA ASP A 93 35.39 19.52 124.25
C ASP A 93 35.39 20.03 125.72
N GLN A 94 34.97 19.17 126.68
CA GLN A 94 34.84 19.49 128.12
C GLN A 94 36.17 19.29 128.87
N TYR A 95 36.53 20.19 129.79
CA TYR A 95 37.80 20.13 130.56
C TYR A 95 37.64 20.44 132.06
N TRP A 96 38.61 19.99 132.88
CA TRP A 96 38.71 20.17 134.34
C TRP A 96 40.07 20.74 134.77
N LEU A 97 40.10 21.56 135.83
CA LEU A 97 41.25 22.25 136.40
C LEU A 97 41.67 21.64 137.74
N GLY A 98 42.93 21.20 137.84
CA GLY A 98 43.60 20.74 139.06
C GLY A 98 44.60 21.77 139.62
N VAL A 99 44.82 21.73 140.94
CA VAL A 99 45.64 22.71 141.69
C VAL A 99 46.54 21.99 142.69
N SER A 100 47.83 22.34 142.73
CA SER A 100 48.81 21.82 143.71
C SER A 100 49.58 22.98 144.36
N ILE A 101 49.84 22.92 145.67
CA ILE A 101 50.42 24.03 146.47
C ILE A 101 51.81 23.64 146.98
N GLU A 102 52.81 24.51 146.81
CA GLU A 102 54.20 24.36 147.33
C GLU A 102 54.85 23.00 147.02
N GLY A 103 54.52 22.41 145.87
CA GLY A 103 55.03 21.09 145.46
C GLY A 103 54.41 19.89 146.20
N GLY A 104 53.34 20.10 146.97
CA GLY A 104 52.54 19.04 147.60
C GLY A 104 51.68 18.26 146.58
N SER A 105 50.91 17.29 147.08
CA SER A 105 49.97 16.51 146.26
C SER A 105 48.83 17.38 145.70
N GLU A 106 48.35 17.05 144.49
CA GLU A 106 47.24 17.76 143.84
C GLU A 106 45.96 17.70 144.70
N LEU A 107 45.32 18.86 144.87
CA LEU A 107 44.06 18.99 145.59
C LEU A 107 42.95 18.30 144.80
N THR A 108 42.14 17.51 145.50
CA THR A 108 41.00 16.79 144.92
C THR A 108 39.70 17.20 145.60
N PRO A 109 38.56 17.26 144.89
CA PRO A 109 38.37 17.02 143.44
C PRO A 109 38.74 18.22 142.54
N ARG A 110 38.90 17.98 141.21
CA ARG A 110 39.18 19.00 140.18
C ARG A 110 37.93 19.82 139.81
N THR A 111 38.13 21.05 139.33
CA THR A 111 37.04 22.00 139.00
C THR A 111 36.69 21.95 137.51
N GLU A 112 35.41 21.79 137.13
CA GLU A 112 34.95 21.78 135.73
C GLU A 112 34.93 23.19 135.08
N LEU A 113 35.29 23.31 133.79
CA LEU A 113 35.23 24.56 133.02
C LEU A 113 33.92 24.72 132.21
N THR A 114 33.35 25.92 132.13
CA THR A 114 32.09 26.20 131.39
C THR A 114 32.21 27.37 130.38
N SER A 115 31.37 27.39 129.34
CA SER A 115 31.40 28.39 128.25
C SER A 115 31.07 29.83 128.68
N SER A 116 31.73 30.83 128.08
CA SER A 116 31.47 32.26 128.29
C SER A 116 30.28 32.77 127.46
N ALA A 117 29.60 33.82 127.94
CA ALA A 117 28.38 34.35 127.32
C ALA A 117 28.56 34.81 125.84
N TYR A 118 29.74 35.27 125.43
CA TYR A 118 30.00 35.73 124.06
C TYR A 118 30.00 34.61 123.00
N SER A 119 30.17 33.36 123.42
CA SER A 119 30.32 32.21 122.51
C SER A 119 28.99 31.56 122.08
N LEU A 120 27.86 31.97 122.65
CA LEU A 120 26.55 31.32 122.42
C LEU A 120 25.84 31.71 121.12
N ASN A 121 26.32 32.70 120.35
CA ASN A 121 25.59 33.28 119.19
C ASN A 121 25.85 32.62 117.81
N THR A 122 26.60 31.52 117.71
CA THR A 122 27.05 30.95 116.41
C THR A 122 26.17 29.81 115.85
N LYS A 123 24.97 29.57 116.40
CA LYS A 123 24.18 28.35 116.10
C LYS A 123 23.29 28.39 114.83
N SER A 124 23.10 29.51 114.11
CA SER A 124 22.35 29.48 112.82
C SER A 124 22.58 30.71 111.93
N ILE A 125 23.00 30.47 110.67
CA ILE A 125 23.36 31.47 109.65
C ILE A 125 22.16 31.66 108.69
N PRO A 126 21.65 32.89 108.40
CA PRO A 126 20.51 33.13 107.52
C PRO A 126 20.79 33.06 106.00
N ASP A 127 19.74 32.83 105.20
CA ASP A 127 19.77 32.77 103.73
C ASP A 127 20.33 34.05 103.07
N SER A 128 20.94 33.90 101.89
CA SER A 128 21.61 34.93 101.05
C SER A 128 23.08 35.24 101.33
N ILE A 129 23.74 34.53 102.26
CA ILE A 129 25.20 34.66 102.44
C ILE A 129 26.01 33.97 101.32
N VAL A 130 25.48 32.94 100.65
CA VAL A 130 26.13 32.30 99.50
C VAL A 130 25.69 32.99 98.21
N THR A 131 26.48 33.96 97.74
CA THR A 131 26.24 34.66 96.47
C THR A 131 26.93 33.93 95.31
N ALA A 132 26.56 34.23 94.06
CA ALA A 132 27.14 33.61 92.86
C ALA A 132 28.68 33.68 92.77
N LYS A 133 29.33 34.60 93.50
CA LYS A 133 30.79 34.71 93.63
C LYS A 133 31.42 33.66 94.55
N LYS A 134 30.60 32.96 95.34
CA LYS A 134 31.01 31.94 96.32
C LYS A 134 30.78 30.52 95.81
N VAL A 135 30.39 30.34 94.54
CA VAL A 135 30.18 29.04 93.87
C VAL A 135 31.18 28.90 92.71
N ALA A 136 31.89 27.78 92.62
CA ALA A 136 32.94 27.54 91.61
C ALA A 136 32.35 27.29 90.20
N ASP A 137 33.02 27.77 89.14
CA ASP A 137 32.56 27.60 87.76
C ASP A 137 32.53 26.12 87.33
N GLY A 138 31.50 25.74 86.56
CA GLY A 138 31.31 24.39 86.01
C GLY A 138 30.58 23.39 86.93
N THR A 139 30.21 23.78 88.15
CA THR A 139 29.59 22.86 89.13
C THR A 139 28.06 22.79 89.06
N LEU A 140 27.39 23.77 88.44
CA LEU A 140 25.93 23.86 88.29
C LEU A 140 25.56 24.54 86.96
N VAL A 141 24.45 24.13 86.34
CA VAL A 141 23.85 24.85 85.20
C VAL A 141 23.15 26.10 85.74
N LYS A 142 23.63 27.29 85.37
CA LYS A 142 23.14 28.57 85.93
C LYS A 142 21.86 29.09 85.24
N SER A 143 21.62 28.75 83.96
CA SER A 143 20.36 28.98 83.24
C SER A 143 20.30 28.19 81.92
N ILE A 144 19.10 27.94 81.41
CA ILE A 144 18.84 27.56 80.00
C ILE A 144 17.93 28.64 79.42
N ASN A 145 18.49 29.49 78.56
CA ASN A 145 17.81 30.64 77.94
C ASN A 145 17.03 31.52 78.95
N SER A 146 17.70 31.89 80.04
CA SER A 146 17.19 32.82 81.09
C SER A 146 16.10 32.29 82.02
N LEU A 147 15.68 31.02 81.90
CA LEU A 147 14.89 30.35 82.92
C LEU A 147 15.82 29.82 84.04
N THR A 148 15.37 29.90 85.29
CA THR A 148 16.04 29.39 86.50
C THR A 148 15.11 28.45 87.28
N ASP A 149 15.65 27.64 88.19
CA ASP A 149 14.95 26.63 89.02
C ASP A 149 14.48 25.38 88.26
N SER A 150 13.29 24.85 88.55
CA SER A 150 12.77 23.60 87.95
C SER A 150 12.26 23.83 86.53
N ILE A 151 13.05 23.43 85.52
CA ILE A 151 12.72 23.55 84.09
C ILE A 151 12.39 22.17 83.51
N THR A 152 11.24 22.02 82.84
CA THR A 152 10.84 20.78 82.15
C THR A 152 10.88 20.99 80.62
N LEU A 153 11.63 20.15 79.89
CA LEU A 153 11.69 20.17 78.43
C LEU A 153 10.76 19.08 77.87
N SER A 154 9.65 19.47 77.25
CA SER A 154 8.68 18.54 76.65
C SER A 154 8.74 18.60 75.13
N ALA A 155 8.81 17.44 74.48
CA ALA A 155 8.86 17.35 73.02
C ALA A 155 7.45 17.51 72.41
N GLY A 156 7.33 18.33 71.35
CA GLY A 156 6.10 18.37 70.53
C GLY A 156 6.08 17.24 69.49
N ASN A 157 4.94 17.01 68.81
CA ASN A 157 4.72 15.84 67.94
C ASN A 157 5.81 15.55 66.88
N ASN A 158 6.50 16.58 66.37
CA ASN A 158 7.50 16.45 65.30
C ASN A 158 8.94 16.62 65.80
N VAL A 159 9.17 16.48 67.10
CA VAL A 159 10.48 16.56 67.74
C VAL A 159 10.64 15.40 68.72
N SER A 160 11.83 14.81 68.77
CA SER A 160 12.25 13.93 69.85
C SER A 160 13.34 14.62 70.68
N ILE A 161 13.23 14.47 72.00
CA ILE A 161 14.26 14.90 72.94
C ILE A 161 14.84 13.62 73.54
N THR A 162 16.15 13.44 73.44
CA THR A 162 16.85 12.26 73.96
C THR A 162 17.98 12.68 74.88
N GLU A 163 18.02 12.12 76.07
CA GLU A 163 19.05 12.38 77.08
C GLU A 163 20.13 11.28 77.03
N ASN A 164 21.39 11.67 77.08
CA ASN A 164 22.52 10.75 77.24
C ASN A 164 23.60 11.37 78.13
N GLY A 165 23.61 10.97 79.40
CA GLY A 165 24.48 11.56 80.42
C GLY A 165 24.19 13.07 80.59
N ASN A 166 25.22 13.90 80.42
CA ASN A 166 25.09 15.37 80.53
C ASN A 166 24.74 16.06 79.20
N ILE A 167 24.39 15.32 78.14
CA ILE A 167 24.02 15.87 76.82
C ILE A 167 22.53 15.66 76.58
N ILE A 168 21.82 16.74 76.25
CA ILE A 168 20.43 16.71 75.75
C ILE A 168 20.49 16.92 74.24
N THR A 169 19.97 15.97 73.46
CA THR A 169 19.86 16.07 71.99
C THR A 169 18.42 16.30 71.59
N ILE A 170 18.17 17.32 70.76
CA ILE A 170 16.84 17.66 70.22
C ILE A 170 16.88 17.46 68.70
N SER A 171 16.04 16.57 68.17
CA SER A 171 15.97 16.25 66.74
C SER A 171 14.54 16.33 66.22
N SER A 172 14.34 16.73 64.96
CA SER A 172 13.01 16.68 64.33
C SER A 172 12.70 15.27 63.81
N THR A 173 11.48 14.77 64.05
CA THR A 173 11.00 13.46 63.56
C THR A 173 10.64 13.46 62.06
N GLY A 174 11.07 14.48 61.31
CA GLY A 174 10.83 14.63 59.87
C GLY A 174 11.91 14.03 58.96
N GLY A 175 12.82 13.22 59.49
CA GLY A 175 13.77 12.41 58.70
C GLY A 175 13.16 11.11 58.17
N GLY A 176 11.87 11.13 57.80
CA GLY A 176 11.11 9.98 57.33
C GLY A 176 10.78 10.13 55.85
N THR A 177 11.27 9.20 55.05
CA THR A 177 10.84 8.92 53.68
C THR A 177 9.31 8.90 53.58
N LEU A 178 8.73 9.93 52.99
CA LEU A 178 7.38 9.90 52.41
C LEU A 178 7.57 10.23 50.94
N GLY A 179 7.04 9.38 50.05
CA GLY A 179 7.16 9.58 48.60
C GLY A 179 6.72 11.00 48.22
N ASP A 180 7.62 11.70 47.54
CA ASP A 180 7.34 12.99 46.93
C ASP A 180 6.34 12.77 45.77
N ASN A 181 5.16 13.38 45.85
CA ASN A 181 4.18 13.38 44.76
C ASN A 181 4.34 14.62 43.85
N LEU A 182 5.48 15.31 43.95
CA LEU A 182 5.87 16.56 43.31
C LEU A 182 4.92 17.76 43.55
N GLY A 183 3.69 17.57 44.04
CA GLY A 183 2.80 18.63 44.56
C GLY A 183 2.78 19.94 43.76
N ASN A 184 2.80 21.08 44.46
CA ASN A 184 2.87 22.43 43.90
C ASN A 184 4.32 22.96 43.71
N HIS A 185 5.25 22.08 43.30
CA HIS A 185 6.63 22.47 43.06
C HIS A 185 6.80 23.43 41.86
N THR A 186 7.77 24.34 41.97
CA THR A 186 8.34 25.07 40.82
C THR A 186 9.81 24.68 40.73
N ALA A 187 10.17 23.85 39.74
CA ALA A 187 11.55 23.44 39.54
C ALA A 187 12.40 24.64 39.06
N THR A 188 13.38 25.07 39.87
CA THR A 188 14.36 26.12 39.50
C THR A 188 15.62 25.56 38.86
N GLN A 189 15.72 24.22 38.77
CA GLN A 189 16.77 23.43 38.12
C GLN A 189 16.14 22.17 37.49
N ASN A 190 16.90 21.40 36.71
CA ASN A 190 16.42 20.13 36.14
C ASN A 190 16.10 19.10 37.24
N ILE A 191 15.04 18.33 37.05
CA ILE A 191 14.67 17.24 37.95
C ILE A 191 15.48 15.99 37.58
N ASN A 192 16.38 15.57 38.45
CA ASN A 192 17.16 14.34 38.27
C ASN A 192 16.44 13.18 38.98
N LEU A 193 15.89 12.25 38.21
CA LEU A 193 15.15 11.09 38.72
C LEU A 193 16.06 9.90 39.08
N ASN A 194 17.39 10.03 39.01
CA ASN A 194 18.35 8.97 39.35
C ASN A 194 18.09 7.61 38.65
N GLY A 195 17.66 7.66 37.39
CA GLY A 195 17.30 6.46 36.63
C GLY A 195 15.91 5.88 36.94
N HIS A 196 15.09 6.59 37.73
CA HIS A 196 13.68 6.26 37.91
C HIS A 196 12.79 6.90 36.85
N TYR A 197 11.58 6.36 36.72
CA TYR A 197 10.58 6.82 35.77
C TYR A 197 9.65 7.84 36.44
N LEU A 198 9.19 8.81 35.66
CA LEU A 198 7.95 9.51 35.99
C LEU A 198 6.78 8.59 35.63
N SER A 199 6.27 7.83 36.61
CA SER A 199 5.17 6.88 36.43
C SER A 199 4.17 6.95 37.59
N GLY A 200 2.89 6.74 37.29
CA GLY A 200 1.81 6.78 38.30
C GLY A 200 1.62 5.48 39.08
N ASN A 201 2.09 4.35 38.54
CA ASN A 201 2.02 3.04 39.16
C ASN A 201 3.34 2.63 39.86
N GLY A 202 4.37 3.48 39.79
CA GLY A 202 5.70 3.18 40.32
C GLY A 202 6.50 2.14 39.53
N GLU A 203 5.98 1.68 38.38
CA GLU A 203 6.69 0.73 37.50
C GLU A 203 7.48 1.45 36.39
N ASP A 204 8.28 0.68 35.66
CA ASP A 204 9.18 1.12 34.57
C ASP A 204 8.47 1.40 33.23
N LYS A 205 7.26 1.98 33.28
CA LYS A 205 6.37 2.15 32.10
C LYS A 205 6.04 3.61 31.75
N GLY A 206 6.59 4.57 32.48
CA GLY A 206 6.34 6.02 32.29
C GLY A 206 7.37 6.73 31.41
N ILE A 207 7.71 7.96 31.78
CA ILE A 207 8.77 8.75 31.13
C ILE A 207 10.10 8.49 31.83
N PHE A 208 11.09 8.00 31.08
CA PHE A 208 12.47 7.85 31.50
C PHE A 208 13.36 8.84 30.76
N VAL A 209 14.24 9.54 31.46
CA VAL A 209 15.27 10.38 30.83
C VAL A 209 16.63 9.76 31.10
N GLY A 210 17.26 9.23 30.05
CA GLY A 210 18.59 8.65 30.14
C GLY A 210 19.65 9.68 30.48
N SER A 211 20.80 9.23 30.97
CA SER A 211 21.95 10.10 31.30
C SER A 211 22.51 10.86 30.07
N ASN A 212 22.19 10.40 28.86
CA ASN A 212 22.48 11.05 27.58
C ASN A 212 21.42 12.10 27.16
N GLY A 213 20.39 12.31 27.98
CA GLY A 213 19.27 13.22 27.72
C GLY A 213 18.24 12.69 26.71
N ASN A 214 18.29 11.41 26.35
CA ASN A 214 17.25 10.79 25.54
C ASN A 214 16.04 10.42 26.39
N VAL A 215 14.83 10.56 25.85
CA VAL A 215 13.58 10.27 26.53
C VAL A 215 13.02 8.93 26.06
N GLY A 216 12.70 8.04 26.99
CA GLY A 216 12.03 6.77 26.77
C GLY A 216 10.61 6.81 27.31
N PHE A 217 9.62 6.38 26.53
CA PHE A 217 8.30 6.04 27.05
C PHE A 217 8.20 4.52 27.14
N GLY A 218 8.14 3.97 28.35
CA GLY A 218 8.11 2.52 28.55
C GLY A 218 9.41 1.78 28.16
N THR A 219 10.56 2.47 28.18
CA THR A 219 11.89 1.86 27.97
C THR A 219 12.96 2.59 28.79
N SER A 220 13.84 1.83 29.45
CA SER A 220 14.96 2.34 30.26
C SER A 220 16.23 2.54 29.44
N ASN A 221 16.22 2.16 28.16
CA ASN A 221 17.36 2.29 27.28
C ASN A 221 16.97 3.04 25.99
N PRO A 222 16.65 4.35 26.08
CA PRO A 222 16.31 5.13 24.90
C PRO A 222 17.54 5.36 24.01
N LEU A 223 17.54 4.69 22.86
CA LEU A 223 18.65 4.69 21.91
C LEU A 223 18.74 5.97 21.08
N VAL A 224 17.61 6.66 20.92
CA VAL A 224 17.50 7.96 20.23
C VAL A 224 16.74 8.96 21.11
N LYS A 225 16.74 10.24 20.73
CA LYS A 225 16.16 11.34 21.52
C LYS A 225 14.76 11.06 22.07
N LEU A 226 13.94 10.35 21.32
CA LEU A 226 12.66 9.82 21.76
C LEU A 226 12.56 8.35 21.36
N SER A 227 12.55 7.45 22.34
CA SER A 227 12.34 6.02 22.11
C SER A 227 11.01 5.60 22.72
N LEU A 228 10.18 4.90 21.94
CA LEU A 228 8.90 4.34 22.40
C LEU A 228 9.11 2.84 22.67
N GLY A 229 8.62 2.36 23.81
CA GLY A 229 8.90 1.03 24.36
C GLY A 229 8.42 -0.15 23.50
N THR A 230 8.72 -1.36 23.97
CA THR A 230 8.48 -2.62 23.24
C THR A 230 7.08 -3.21 23.44
N ASP A 231 6.18 -2.50 24.12
CA ASP A 231 4.81 -2.99 24.37
C ASP A 231 4.11 -3.40 23.06
N LEU A 232 3.44 -4.55 23.07
CA LEU A 232 2.82 -5.17 21.89
C LEU A 232 1.53 -4.47 21.43
N THR A 233 1.15 -3.35 22.06
CA THR A 233 0.03 -2.55 21.60
C THR A 233 0.40 -1.93 20.25
N PRO A 234 -0.42 -2.13 19.19
CA PRO A 234 -0.12 -1.62 17.86
C PRO A 234 0.15 -0.13 17.86
N GLN A 235 -0.57 0.65 18.66
CA GLN A 235 -0.42 2.10 18.73
C GLN A 235 0.82 2.49 19.55
N LYS A 236 1.72 3.27 18.95
CA LYS A 236 2.89 3.85 19.64
C LYS A 236 2.69 5.32 19.98
N LEU A 237 1.99 6.04 19.10
CA LEU A 237 1.56 7.42 19.32
C LEU A 237 0.10 7.57 18.89
N ALA A 238 -0.74 8.12 19.76
CA ALA A 238 -2.15 8.41 19.51
C ALA A 238 -2.44 9.88 19.83
N LEU A 239 -3.09 10.57 18.90
CA LEU A 239 -3.56 11.95 19.02
C LEU A 239 -5.08 11.92 18.92
N PHE A 240 -5.77 12.34 19.97
CA PHE A 240 -7.23 12.31 20.04
C PHE A 240 -7.82 13.60 19.50
N ASP A 241 -8.93 13.51 18.78
CA ASP A 241 -9.65 14.67 18.24
C ASP A 241 -10.56 15.38 19.27
N GLY A 242 -10.62 14.87 20.49
CA GLY A 242 -11.36 15.44 21.62
C GLY A 242 -12.72 14.79 21.90
N ILE A 243 -13.14 13.80 21.10
CA ILE A 243 -14.38 13.05 21.37
C ILE A 243 -14.06 11.62 21.78
N ASP A 244 -13.29 10.88 20.97
CA ASP A 244 -12.73 9.53 21.26
C ASP A 244 -11.87 9.01 20.09
N ASP A 245 -11.95 9.63 18.91
CA ASP A 245 -11.21 9.18 17.72
C ASP A 245 -9.74 9.54 17.82
N PHE A 246 -8.87 8.53 17.60
CA PHE A 246 -7.44 8.75 17.53
C PHE A 246 -6.88 8.71 16.10
N TYR A 247 -5.81 9.48 15.92
CA TYR A 247 -4.97 9.55 14.74
C TYR A 247 -3.52 9.32 15.18
N GLY A 248 -2.72 8.61 14.39
CA GLY A 248 -1.33 8.39 14.78
C GLY A 248 -0.67 7.25 14.04
N PHE A 249 0.37 6.69 14.64
CA PHE A 249 1.10 5.56 14.06
C PHE A 249 1.47 4.50 15.08
N GLY A 250 1.74 3.33 14.54
CA GLY A 250 2.01 2.12 15.26
C GLY A 250 3.15 1.32 14.67
N VAL A 251 3.69 0.40 15.47
CA VAL A 251 4.68 -0.58 15.03
C VAL A 251 4.20 -1.94 15.50
N ASP A 252 3.89 -2.81 14.54
CA ASP A 252 3.53 -4.22 14.74
C ASP A 252 4.68 -5.12 14.27
N TRP A 253 4.57 -6.44 14.46
CA TRP A 253 5.55 -7.39 13.92
C TRP A 253 5.72 -7.23 12.41
N GLY A 254 6.89 -6.69 12.02
CA GLY A 254 7.30 -6.53 10.64
C GLY A 254 6.62 -5.38 9.90
N ARG A 255 6.01 -4.38 10.56
CA ARG A 255 5.42 -3.23 9.86
C ARG A 255 5.25 -1.97 10.69
N ILE A 256 5.16 -0.83 10.00
CA ILE A 256 4.66 0.44 10.53
C ILE A 256 3.23 0.62 10.04
N THR A 257 2.34 1.06 10.93
CA THR A 257 0.91 1.25 10.63
C THR A 257 0.51 2.69 10.90
N PHE A 258 -0.35 3.26 10.05
CA PHE A 258 -0.93 4.59 10.21
C PHE A 258 -2.42 4.46 10.47
N TYR A 259 -2.88 5.15 11.52
CA TYR A 259 -4.25 5.12 11.98
C TYR A 259 -4.91 6.48 11.76
N ALA A 260 -6.17 6.44 11.33
CA ALA A 260 -7.04 7.61 11.31
C ALA A 260 -8.45 7.15 11.67
N ASN A 261 -9.11 7.88 12.58
CA ASN A 261 -10.42 7.52 13.09
C ASN A 261 -10.44 6.03 13.53
N ASN A 262 -9.63 5.72 14.54
CA ASN A 262 -9.60 4.44 15.25
C ASN A 262 -9.32 3.18 14.41
N SER A 263 -8.86 3.34 13.17
CA SER A 263 -8.67 2.23 12.24
C SER A 263 -7.40 2.40 11.41
N GLU A 264 -6.76 1.26 11.11
CA GLU A 264 -5.63 1.18 10.21
C GLU A 264 -6.04 1.65 8.80
N LYS A 265 -5.33 2.65 8.27
CA LYS A 265 -5.56 3.18 6.92
C LYS A 265 -4.42 2.87 5.96
N MET A 266 -3.20 2.78 6.47
CA MET A 266 -2.00 2.56 5.68
C MET A 266 -0.99 1.74 6.47
N SER A 267 -0.26 0.86 5.81
CA SER A 267 0.80 0.07 6.44
C SER A 267 2.03 -0.02 5.53
N LEU A 268 3.22 -0.07 6.11
CA LEU A 268 4.47 -0.35 5.41
C LEU A 268 5.14 -1.54 6.09
N ASN A 269 5.21 -2.67 5.40
CA ASN A 269 5.83 -3.88 5.95
C ASN A 269 7.36 -3.90 5.78
N ASP A 270 8.00 -4.88 6.38
CA ASP A 270 9.44 -5.14 6.40
C ASP A 270 10.02 -5.50 5.00
N ASN A 271 9.18 -6.00 4.10
CA ASN A 271 9.50 -6.17 2.68
C ASN A 271 9.46 -4.85 1.89
N GLY A 272 9.07 -3.74 2.53
CA GLY A 272 8.97 -2.42 1.92
C GLY A 272 7.75 -2.26 1.01
N ASN A 273 6.67 -2.99 1.29
CA ASN A 273 5.40 -2.87 0.57
C ASN A 273 4.45 -1.93 1.31
N LEU A 274 3.90 -0.95 0.59
CA LEU A 274 2.95 0.03 1.10
C LEU A 274 1.50 -0.44 0.84
N GLY A 275 0.76 -0.72 1.91
CA GLY A 275 -0.67 -0.98 1.88
C GLY A 275 -1.47 0.29 2.17
N ILE A 276 -2.55 0.53 1.42
CA ILE A 276 -3.60 1.51 1.74
C ILE A 276 -4.90 0.73 1.83
N GLY A 277 -5.53 0.72 3.02
CA GLY A 277 -6.73 -0.07 3.31
C GLY A 277 -6.48 -1.55 3.56
N THR A 278 -5.23 -2.03 3.51
CA THR A 278 -4.88 -3.45 3.80
C THR A 278 -3.70 -3.59 4.75
N PRO A 279 -3.79 -4.52 5.73
CA PRO A 279 -2.69 -4.86 6.63
C PRO A 279 -1.60 -5.75 6.00
N ALA A 280 -1.88 -6.38 4.86
CA ALA A 280 -1.01 -7.38 4.24
C ALA A 280 -0.76 -7.03 2.75
N PRO A 281 0.05 -5.99 2.46
CA PRO A 281 0.32 -5.60 1.08
C PRO A 281 1.23 -6.63 0.37
N GLU A 282 0.72 -7.21 -0.72
CA GLU A 282 1.41 -8.22 -1.52
C GLU A 282 2.37 -7.63 -2.58
N GLN A 283 2.23 -6.34 -2.88
CA GLN A 283 3.01 -5.60 -3.87
C GLN A 283 3.54 -4.30 -3.28
N LYS A 284 4.53 -3.68 -3.95
CA LYS A 284 5.16 -2.43 -3.47
C LYS A 284 4.16 -1.32 -3.15
N LEU A 285 3.07 -1.24 -3.89
CA LEU A 285 1.88 -0.45 -3.56
C LEU A 285 0.64 -1.34 -3.72
N HIS A 286 -0.14 -1.52 -2.65
CA HIS A 286 -1.40 -2.27 -2.64
C HIS A 286 -2.51 -1.38 -2.05
N VAL A 287 -3.50 -1.01 -2.87
CA VAL A 287 -4.70 -0.29 -2.41
C VAL A 287 -5.88 -1.28 -2.37
N ASP A 288 -6.39 -1.60 -1.18
CA ASP A 288 -7.55 -2.51 -1.01
C ASP A 288 -8.87 -1.71 -1.01
N LYS A 289 -9.83 -2.16 -1.84
CA LYS A 289 -11.22 -1.64 -1.93
C LYS A 289 -11.35 -0.12 -2.18
N GLY A 290 -10.36 0.53 -2.78
CA GLY A 290 -10.35 1.97 -3.06
C GLY A 290 -9.86 2.33 -4.47
N ASN A 291 -10.04 3.60 -4.86
CA ASN A 291 -9.57 4.14 -6.14
C ASN A 291 -8.19 4.78 -5.98
N ILE A 292 -7.36 4.71 -7.04
CA ILE A 292 -6.14 5.50 -7.16
C ILE A 292 -6.44 6.68 -8.10
N LEU A 293 -6.21 7.90 -7.62
CA LEU A 293 -6.32 9.12 -8.41
C LEU A 293 -4.93 9.70 -8.65
N VAL A 294 -4.44 9.63 -9.88
CA VAL A 294 -3.18 10.25 -10.29
C VAL A 294 -3.50 11.55 -11.01
N LYS A 295 -3.09 12.69 -10.44
CA LYS A 295 -3.26 14.01 -11.05
C LYS A 295 -1.92 14.55 -11.55
N GLY A 296 -1.97 15.17 -12.71
CA GLY A 296 -0.84 15.85 -13.31
C GLY A 296 -0.57 17.21 -12.68
N THR A 297 0.34 17.95 -13.31
CA THR A 297 0.48 19.39 -13.09
C THR A 297 -0.87 20.09 -13.23
N ASN A 298 -1.09 21.13 -12.42
CA ASN A 298 -2.34 21.91 -12.38
C ASN A 298 -3.64 21.11 -12.18
N SER A 299 -3.59 19.85 -11.71
CA SER A 299 -4.77 19.02 -11.47
C SER A 299 -5.65 18.78 -12.72
N PHE A 300 -5.06 18.70 -13.91
CA PHE A 300 -5.80 18.53 -15.18
C PHE A 300 -6.78 19.68 -15.46
N GLN A 301 -6.31 20.92 -15.44
CA GLN A 301 -7.13 22.12 -15.68
C GLN A 301 -6.82 22.79 -17.03
N THR A 302 -5.64 22.57 -17.58
CA THR A 302 -5.19 23.16 -18.85
C THR A 302 -4.84 22.09 -19.88
N THR A 303 -4.93 22.45 -21.17
CA THR A 303 -4.48 21.58 -22.27
C THR A 303 -3.05 21.11 -22.00
N ASP A 304 -2.78 19.85 -22.32
CA ASP A 304 -1.49 19.17 -22.13
C ASP A 304 -1.09 18.87 -20.67
N ASP A 305 -1.95 19.16 -19.67
CA ASP A 305 -1.73 18.61 -18.33
C ASP A 305 -1.76 17.07 -18.40
N GLU A 306 -0.69 16.44 -17.91
CA GLU A 306 -0.48 14.99 -18.00
C GLU A 306 -0.25 14.35 -16.63
N ALA A 307 -0.73 13.12 -16.47
CA ALA A 307 -0.35 12.25 -15.37
C ALA A 307 0.13 10.91 -15.91
N ILE A 308 1.31 10.49 -15.46
CA ILE A 308 2.00 9.34 -16.01
C ILE A 308 2.24 8.31 -14.90
N VAL A 309 1.91 7.06 -15.17
CA VAL A 309 2.38 5.88 -14.43
C VAL A 309 3.41 5.17 -15.28
N MET A 310 4.69 5.22 -14.85
CA MET A 310 5.80 4.54 -15.52
C MET A 310 5.83 3.05 -15.15
N LEU A 311 6.15 2.19 -16.11
CA LEU A 311 6.13 0.73 -15.98
C LEU A 311 7.50 0.14 -16.31
N GLY A 312 8.30 -0.19 -15.29
CA GLY A 312 9.61 -0.82 -15.45
C GLY A 312 10.76 0.14 -15.81
N ASP A 313 10.57 1.00 -16.81
CA ASP A 313 11.50 2.07 -17.18
C ASP A 313 10.76 3.39 -17.52
N ASN A 314 11.49 4.39 -18.01
CA ASN A 314 10.92 5.68 -18.41
C ASN A 314 10.33 5.69 -19.84
N ASN A 315 10.26 4.53 -20.51
CA ASN A 315 9.80 4.43 -21.90
C ASN A 315 8.47 3.68 -22.02
N ASN A 316 8.05 2.94 -20.98
CA ASN A 316 6.78 2.26 -20.93
C ASN A 316 5.88 2.95 -19.90
N TYR A 317 4.67 3.34 -20.30
CA TYR A 317 3.82 4.17 -19.45
C TYR A 317 2.32 4.04 -19.74
N ILE A 318 1.51 4.39 -18.75
CA ILE A 318 0.10 4.75 -18.90
C ILE A 318 -0.02 6.25 -18.58
N GLU A 319 -0.46 7.03 -19.55
CA GLU A 319 -0.51 8.50 -19.48
C GLU A 319 -1.94 8.97 -19.72
N GLY A 320 -2.49 9.75 -18.79
CA GLY A 320 -3.68 10.55 -19.03
C GLY A 320 -3.28 11.97 -19.42
N VAL A 321 -3.89 12.53 -20.46
CA VAL A 321 -3.67 13.92 -20.91
C VAL A 321 -4.98 14.67 -21.03
N TRP A 322 -5.06 15.85 -20.42
CA TRP A 322 -6.25 16.70 -20.46
C TRP A 322 -6.64 17.06 -21.90
N GLY A 323 -7.94 16.96 -22.21
CA GLY A 323 -8.47 17.23 -23.55
C GLY A 323 -8.10 16.18 -24.61
N TYR A 324 -7.13 15.31 -24.35
CA TYR A 324 -6.70 14.27 -25.29
C TYR A 324 -7.28 12.90 -24.95
N GLY A 325 -7.21 12.43 -23.69
CA GLY A 325 -7.65 11.10 -23.26
C GLY A 325 -6.54 10.28 -22.57
N VAL A 326 -6.48 8.97 -22.85
CA VAL A 326 -5.51 8.03 -22.25
C VAL A 326 -4.60 7.44 -23.33
N LYS A 327 -3.31 7.30 -23.03
CA LYS A 327 -2.30 6.70 -23.89
C LYS A 327 -1.55 5.59 -23.15
N ILE A 328 -1.13 4.57 -23.90
CA ILE A 328 -0.17 3.56 -23.44
C ILE A 328 1.04 3.65 -24.36
N GLY A 329 2.17 4.05 -23.80
CA GLY A 329 3.46 4.08 -24.47
C GLY A 329 4.28 2.85 -24.16
N VAL A 330 5.06 2.39 -25.13
CA VAL A 330 6.02 1.30 -24.96
C VAL A 330 7.34 1.66 -25.64
N TYR A 331 8.43 1.07 -25.17
CA TYR A 331 9.77 1.33 -25.70
C TYR A 331 9.85 1.13 -27.22
N GLY A 332 10.45 2.09 -27.92
CA GLY A 332 10.74 2.01 -29.36
C GLY A 332 9.58 2.38 -30.29
N VAL A 333 8.45 2.87 -29.77
CA VAL A 333 7.34 3.38 -30.57
C VAL A 333 7.33 4.92 -30.48
N SER A 334 7.39 5.59 -31.64
CA SER A 334 7.47 7.07 -31.71
C SER A 334 6.18 7.77 -31.30
N ASP A 335 5.05 7.09 -31.49
CA ASP A 335 3.72 7.48 -31.00
C ASP A 335 3.28 6.53 -29.88
N ALA A 336 2.18 6.84 -29.18
CA ALA A 336 1.59 5.87 -28.26
C ALA A 336 1.23 4.58 -29.01
N ALA A 337 1.57 3.43 -28.42
CA ALA A 337 1.20 2.13 -28.95
C ALA A 337 -0.32 1.95 -28.99
N LEU A 338 -1.00 2.44 -27.96
CA LEU A 338 -2.47 2.53 -27.88
C LEU A 338 -2.87 3.93 -27.38
N ALA A 339 -3.88 4.54 -27.99
CA ALA A 339 -4.48 5.78 -27.53
C ALA A 339 -6.00 5.68 -27.53
N ILE A 340 -6.65 6.20 -26.50
CA ILE A 340 -8.11 6.31 -26.37
C ILE A 340 -8.46 7.79 -26.23
N ARG A 341 -9.21 8.33 -27.20
CA ARG A 341 -9.50 9.75 -27.27
C ARG A 341 -10.62 10.19 -26.32
N ALA A 342 -10.39 11.28 -25.60
CA ALA A 342 -11.41 12.00 -24.87
C ALA A 342 -12.45 12.58 -25.85
N GLY A 343 -13.71 12.66 -25.41
CA GLY A 343 -14.83 13.20 -26.18
C GLY A 343 -15.50 12.22 -27.13
N ASN A 344 -14.76 11.37 -27.84
CA ASN A 344 -15.35 10.39 -28.79
C ASN A 344 -15.02 8.92 -28.48
N GLY A 345 -14.05 8.62 -27.62
CA GLY A 345 -13.70 7.24 -27.25
C GLY A 345 -12.97 6.46 -28.35
N ASN A 346 -12.55 7.10 -29.43
CA ASN A 346 -11.87 6.44 -30.53
C ASN A 346 -10.53 5.84 -30.08
N VAL A 347 -10.26 4.62 -30.50
CA VAL A 347 -9.04 3.86 -30.18
C VAL A 347 -8.08 3.92 -31.37
N GLY A 348 -6.88 4.45 -31.14
CA GLY A 348 -5.76 4.42 -32.08
C GLY A 348 -4.73 3.37 -31.66
N ILE A 349 -4.23 2.59 -32.60
CA ILE A 349 -3.04 1.74 -32.42
C ILE A 349 -1.96 2.28 -33.35
N GLY A 350 -0.83 2.75 -32.80
CA GLY A 350 0.23 3.40 -33.58
C GLY A 350 -0.16 4.74 -34.21
N THR A 351 -1.21 5.39 -33.69
CA THR A 351 -1.60 6.75 -34.08
C THR A 351 -2.29 7.46 -32.93
N LEU A 352 -1.95 8.73 -32.77
CA LEU A 352 -2.61 9.59 -31.81
C LEU A 352 -3.93 10.14 -32.35
N THR A 353 -4.19 10.18 -33.66
CA THR A 353 -5.36 10.85 -34.26
C THR A 353 -6.31 9.85 -34.93
N PRO A 354 -6.98 8.97 -34.16
CA PRO A 354 -7.86 7.95 -34.74
C PRO A 354 -9.05 8.57 -35.48
N ARG A 355 -9.24 8.16 -36.74
CA ARG A 355 -10.28 8.68 -37.65
C ARG A 355 -11.60 7.87 -37.61
N GLY A 356 -11.67 6.87 -36.75
CA GLY A 356 -12.84 6.05 -36.49
C GLY A 356 -12.69 5.37 -35.13
N ASN A 357 -13.70 4.61 -34.71
CA ASN A 357 -13.72 3.96 -33.39
C ASN A 357 -12.48 3.08 -33.14
N LEU A 358 -11.94 2.45 -34.20
CA LEU A 358 -10.64 1.80 -34.21
C LEU A 358 -9.84 2.27 -35.44
N HIS A 359 -8.66 2.82 -35.23
CA HIS A 359 -7.71 3.19 -36.28
C HIS A 359 -6.36 2.55 -35.99
N VAL A 360 -5.96 1.56 -36.79
CA VAL A 360 -4.62 0.96 -36.71
C VAL A 360 -3.74 1.63 -37.77
N SER A 361 -2.59 2.17 -37.34
CA SER A 361 -1.61 2.88 -38.16
C SER A 361 -0.23 2.26 -37.96
N GLY A 362 0.54 2.17 -39.04
CA GLY A 362 1.85 1.51 -39.07
C GLY A 362 2.04 0.70 -40.35
N ASN A 363 3.22 0.11 -40.52
CA ASN A 363 3.57 -0.70 -41.70
C ASN A 363 3.23 -2.18 -41.54
N SER A 364 2.88 -2.61 -40.33
CA SER A 364 2.46 -3.99 -40.04
C SER A 364 0.94 -4.13 -40.24
N GLY A 365 0.49 -5.30 -40.71
CA GLY A 365 -0.93 -5.60 -40.89
C GLY A 365 -1.68 -5.89 -39.58
N VAL A 366 -3.00 -6.04 -39.68
CA VAL A 366 -3.85 -6.56 -38.59
C VAL A 366 -4.06 -8.06 -38.78
N LEU A 367 -3.67 -8.85 -37.78
CA LEU A 367 -3.83 -10.31 -37.78
C LEU A 367 -5.09 -10.70 -36.99
N PHE A 368 -6.00 -11.44 -37.62
CA PHE A 368 -7.19 -12.01 -37.00
C PHE A 368 -7.13 -13.55 -37.05
N GLU A 369 -6.86 -14.19 -35.93
CA GLU A 369 -6.74 -15.65 -35.83
C GLU A 369 -7.96 -16.30 -35.17
N GLY A 370 -8.11 -17.60 -35.38
CA GLY A 370 -9.01 -18.46 -34.63
C GLY A 370 -8.97 -19.89 -35.14
N THR A 371 -9.57 -20.80 -34.38
CA THR A 371 -9.56 -22.23 -34.69
C THR A 371 -10.74 -22.62 -35.57
N SER A 372 -10.50 -23.33 -36.66
CA SER A 372 -11.57 -23.85 -37.51
C SER A 372 -12.46 -24.82 -36.73
N SER A 373 -13.77 -24.78 -36.97
CA SER A 373 -14.79 -25.59 -36.29
C SER A 373 -15.06 -25.24 -34.82
N GLU A 374 -14.41 -24.21 -34.26
CA GLU A 374 -14.64 -23.73 -32.90
C GLU A 374 -15.16 -22.28 -32.86
N GLY A 375 -15.94 -21.95 -31.83
CA GLY A 375 -16.46 -20.60 -31.59
C GLY A 375 -17.91 -20.36 -32.05
N THR A 376 -18.43 -19.18 -31.73
CA THR A 376 -19.78 -18.74 -32.10
C THR A 376 -19.69 -17.62 -33.13
N ILE A 377 -20.72 -17.49 -33.96
CA ILE A 377 -20.79 -16.40 -34.92
C ILE A 377 -20.82 -15.04 -34.19
N PRO A 378 -20.07 -14.01 -34.64
CA PRO A 378 -20.05 -12.71 -33.95
C PRO A 378 -21.40 -11.99 -33.91
N LYS A 379 -22.23 -12.11 -34.96
CA LYS A 379 -23.53 -11.43 -35.05
C LYS A 379 -24.46 -12.03 -36.12
N GLU A 380 -25.69 -12.36 -35.70
CA GLU A 380 -26.80 -12.78 -36.56
C GLU A 380 -27.85 -11.66 -36.80
N GLY A 381 -28.73 -11.89 -37.78
CA GLY A 381 -29.84 -11.01 -38.19
C GLY A 381 -29.41 -9.88 -39.12
N ALA A 382 -30.34 -8.96 -39.43
CA ALA A 382 -30.15 -7.84 -40.36
C ALA A 382 -29.13 -6.77 -39.91
N GLY A 383 -28.57 -6.02 -40.87
CA GLY A 383 -27.74 -4.83 -40.62
C GLY A 383 -26.33 -4.84 -41.25
N THR A 384 -25.65 -3.69 -41.21
CA THR A 384 -24.30 -3.48 -41.76
C THR A 384 -23.22 -4.09 -40.86
N ARG A 385 -22.30 -4.87 -41.42
CA ARG A 385 -21.09 -5.32 -40.69
C ARG A 385 -19.95 -5.71 -41.61
N MET A 386 -18.73 -5.61 -41.08
CA MET A 386 -17.58 -6.41 -41.50
C MET A 386 -17.38 -7.48 -40.44
N MET A 387 -17.26 -8.74 -40.83
CA MET A 387 -17.19 -9.87 -39.90
C MET A 387 -16.25 -10.95 -40.43
N TRP A 388 -15.24 -11.26 -39.62
CA TRP A 388 -14.46 -12.49 -39.74
C TRP A 388 -15.07 -13.53 -38.82
N TYR A 389 -15.37 -14.73 -39.35
CA TYR A 389 -15.94 -15.83 -38.60
C TYR A 389 -14.98 -17.04 -38.63
N PRO A 390 -14.08 -17.15 -37.62
CA PRO A 390 -13.00 -18.14 -37.64
C PRO A 390 -13.48 -19.60 -37.71
N LYS A 391 -14.58 -19.94 -37.01
CA LYS A 391 -15.18 -21.30 -37.02
C LYS A 391 -15.32 -21.84 -38.44
N LYS A 392 -15.71 -20.98 -39.38
CA LYS A 392 -15.94 -21.33 -40.79
C LYS A 392 -14.92 -20.73 -41.74
N ALA A 393 -13.87 -20.08 -41.24
CA ALA A 393 -12.91 -19.30 -42.04
C ALA A 393 -13.62 -18.39 -43.07
N ALA A 394 -14.71 -17.75 -42.62
CA ALA A 394 -15.63 -17.04 -43.51
C ALA A 394 -15.50 -15.52 -43.33
N PHE A 395 -15.46 -14.80 -44.46
CA PHE A 395 -15.39 -13.33 -44.46
C PHE A 395 -16.70 -12.72 -44.97
N ARG A 396 -17.17 -11.68 -44.27
CA ARG A 396 -18.39 -10.94 -44.58
C ARG A 396 -18.14 -9.44 -44.56
N ALA A 397 -18.64 -8.70 -45.55
CA ALA A 397 -18.54 -7.24 -45.57
C ALA A 397 -19.68 -6.58 -46.37
N GLY A 398 -20.47 -5.72 -45.72
CA GLY A 398 -21.61 -5.06 -46.36
C GLY A 398 -22.87 -5.09 -45.50
N TYR A 399 -24.03 -5.17 -46.15
CA TYR A 399 -25.35 -5.11 -45.53
C TYR A 399 -26.16 -6.37 -45.83
N VAL A 400 -26.90 -6.88 -44.83
CA VAL A 400 -27.86 -7.97 -44.99
C VAL A 400 -29.25 -7.53 -44.52
N ASN A 401 -30.29 -7.93 -45.24
CA ASN A 401 -31.68 -7.57 -44.93
C ASN A 401 -32.27 -8.44 -43.82
N ASP A 402 -31.82 -9.69 -43.70
CA ASP A 402 -32.43 -10.67 -42.80
C ASP A 402 -31.37 -11.68 -42.30
N THR A 403 -31.47 -12.94 -42.71
CA THR A 403 -30.70 -14.08 -42.16
C THR A 403 -29.54 -14.52 -43.05
N GLU A 404 -29.18 -13.78 -44.11
CA GLU A 404 -28.22 -14.25 -45.12
C GLU A 404 -26.85 -14.60 -44.53
N TRP A 405 -26.45 -13.95 -43.44
CA TRP A 405 -25.20 -14.19 -42.71
C TRP A 405 -25.39 -14.83 -41.33
N ASP A 406 -26.52 -15.50 -41.09
CA ASP A 406 -26.70 -16.34 -39.90
C ASP A 406 -25.87 -17.62 -40.02
N ASP A 407 -25.56 -18.28 -38.89
CA ASP A 407 -24.63 -19.43 -38.91
C ASP A 407 -25.06 -20.50 -39.92
N ALA A 408 -26.35 -20.81 -40.01
CA ALA A 408 -26.90 -21.79 -40.95
C ALA A 408 -26.68 -21.44 -42.44
N ASN A 409 -26.52 -20.14 -42.75
CA ASN A 409 -26.41 -19.61 -44.11
C ASN A 409 -24.98 -19.26 -44.53
N ILE A 410 -23.99 -19.55 -43.67
CA ILE A 410 -22.56 -19.37 -43.95
C ILE A 410 -21.92 -20.72 -44.26
N GLY A 411 -21.33 -20.84 -45.45
CA GLY A 411 -20.50 -21.99 -45.83
C GLY A 411 -19.09 -21.92 -45.24
N TYR A 412 -18.42 -23.06 -45.11
CA TYR A 412 -17.01 -23.11 -44.76
C TYR A 412 -16.15 -22.49 -45.88
N TYR A 413 -15.11 -21.74 -45.52
CA TYR A 413 -14.18 -21.07 -46.42
C TYR A 413 -14.87 -20.11 -47.40
N SER A 414 -16.02 -19.57 -47.01
CA SER A 414 -16.86 -18.76 -47.90
C SER A 414 -16.61 -17.27 -47.75
N SER A 415 -16.80 -16.53 -48.84
CA SER A 415 -16.72 -15.07 -48.85
C SER A 415 -18.04 -14.48 -49.34
N ALA A 416 -18.63 -13.55 -48.59
CA ALA A 416 -19.79 -12.79 -49.05
C ALA A 416 -19.62 -11.29 -48.82
N MET A 417 -19.88 -10.48 -49.82
CA MET A 417 -19.83 -9.02 -49.69
C MET A 417 -20.83 -8.30 -50.57
N GLY A 418 -21.18 -7.07 -50.21
CA GLY A 418 -22.21 -6.29 -50.91
C GLY A 418 -23.54 -6.27 -50.17
N TYR A 419 -24.64 -6.41 -50.91
CA TYR A 419 -26.01 -6.22 -50.41
C TYR A 419 -26.77 -7.56 -50.43
N SER A 420 -27.09 -8.08 -49.26
CA SER A 420 -27.83 -9.33 -49.07
C SER A 420 -27.23 -10.52 -49.85
N SER A 421 -25.90 -10.55 -49.97
CA SER A 421 -25.20 -11.67 -50.58
C SER A 421 -25.15 -12.88 -49.66
N LYS A 422 -25.36 -14.07 -50.21
CA LYS A 422 -25.44 -15.33 -49.47
C LYS A 422 -24.49 -16.38 -50.04
N ALA A 423 -23.35 -16.55 -49.37
CA ALA A 423 -22.39 -17.62 -49.67
C ALA A 423 -22.55 -18.77 -48.67
N SER A 424 -23.54 -19.63 -48.92
CA SER A 424 -23.90 -20.75 -48.03
C SER A 424 -23.22 -22.07 -48.38
N GLY A 425 -22.73 -22.22 -49.61
CA GLY A 425 -21.96 -23.40 -50.01
C GLY A 425 -20.52 -23.37 -49.48
N GLY A 426 -19.90 -24.55 -49.29
CA GLY A 426 -18.46 -24.61 -48.96
C GLY A 426 -17.59 -24.05 -50.09
N TYR A 427 -16.55 -23.30 -49.77
CA TYR A 427 -15.65 -22.65 -50.75
C TYR A 427 -16.36 -21.68 -51.71
N SER A 428 -17.54 -21.17 -51.31
CA SER A 428 -18.36 -20.32 -52.17
C SER A 428 -18.00 -18.84 -52.05
N THR A 429 -18.22 -18.08 -53.13
CA THR A 429 -18.04 -16.63 -53.19
C THR A 429 -19.32 -15.97 -53.68
N ALA A 430 -19.85 -15.00 -52.93
CA ALA A 430 -21.02 -14.19 -53.30
C ALA A 430 -20.70 -12.69 -53.19
N MET A 431 -20.66 -11.96 -54.29
CA MET A 431 -20.43 -10.50 -54.30
C MET A 431 -21.58 -9.74 -54.96
N GLY A 432 -22.03 -8.63 -54.37
CA GLY A 432 -23.19 -7.87 -54.85
C GLY A 432 -24.50 -8.35 -54.21
N GLU A 433 -25.55 -8.52 -55.02
CA GLU A 433 -26.86 -9.09 -54.64
C GLU A 433 -26.93 -10.54 -55.15
N SER A 434 -26.11 -11.41 -54.58
CA SER A 434 -25.84 -12.73 -55.17
C SER A 434 -25.95 -13.89 -54.19
N ILE A 435 -26.28 -15.06 -54.74
CA ILE A 435 -26.50 -16.29 -53.99
C ILE A 435 -25.57 -17.37 -54.53
N ALA A 436 -24.65 -17.84 -53.70
CA ALA A 436 -23.70 -18.91 -53.98
C ALA A 436 -23.96 -20.06 -53.00
N SER A 437 -24.78 -21.02 -53.42
CA SER A 437 -25.45 -21.96 -52.50
C SER A 437 -24.89 -23.38 -52.50
N SER A 438 -24.02 -23.72 -53.45
CA SER A 438 -23.39 -25.03 -53.58
C SER A 438 -21.87 -24.96 -53.42
N THR A 439 -21.19 -26.10 -53.38
CA THR A 439 -19.74 -26.11 -53.17
C THR A 439 -18.98 -25.53 -54.35
N HIS A 440 -17.94 -24.74 -54.09
CA HIS A 440 -17.07 -24.12 -55.09
C HIS A 440 -17.79 -23.19 -56.08
N THR A 441 -18.91 -22.59 -55.68
CA THR A 441 -19.67 -21.68 -56.55
C THR A 441 -19.18 -20.24 -56.46
N THR A 442 -19.21 -19.53 -57.58
CA THR A 442 -18.96 -18.08 -57.63
C THR A 442 -20.19 -17.35 -58.17
N ALA A 443 -20.75 -16.44 -57.38
CA ALA A 443 -21.86 -15.57 -57.79
C ALA A 443 -21.44 -14.09 -57.62
N VAL A 444 -21.52 -13.29 -58.70
CA VAL A 444 -21.16 -11.87 -58.70
C VAL A 444 -22.24 -11.03 -59.38
N GLY A 445 -22.60 -9.88 -58.82
CA GLY A 445 -23.67 -9.02 -59.34
C GLY A 445 -25.02 -9.42 -58.78
N LYS A 446 -26.06 -9.47 -59.63
CA LYS A 446 -27.41 -9.94 -59.28
C LYS A 446 -27.60 -11.37 -59.77
N SER A 447 -26.92 -12.33 -59.13
CA SER A 447 -26.73 -13.66 -59.70
C SER A 447 -26.94 -14.79 -58.72
N THR A 448 -27.29 -15.97 -59.25
CA THR A 448 -27.48 -17.20 -58.47
C THR A 448 -26.65 -18.33 -59.05
N ALA A 449 -25.71 -18.85 -58.26
CA ALA A 449 -24.93 -20.05 -58.55
C ALA A 449 -25.34 -21.17 -57.57
N SER A 450 -25.99 -22.20 -58.09
CA SER A 450 -26.53 -23.32 -57.32
C SER A 450 -26.07 -24.69 -57.80
N GLY A 451 -25.49 -24.80 -58.99
CA GLY A 451 -24.77 -26.01 -59.41
C GLY A 451 -23.39 -26.11 -58.76
N ALA A 452 -22.94 -27.30 -58.36
CA ALA A 452 -21.57 -27.44 -57.83
C ALA A 452 -20.54 -26.97 -58.88
N TYR A 453 -19.51 -26.23 -58.47
CA TYR A 453 -18.51 -25.62 -59.37
C TYR A 453 -19.07 -24.62 -60.40
N SER A 454 -20.30 -24.14 -60.22
CA SER A 454 -20.90 -23.18 -61.15
C SER A 454 -20.42 -21.74 -60.91
N THR A 455 -20.40 -20.96 -61.99
CA THR A 455 -20.10 -19.52 -61.97
C THR A 455 -21.25 -18.74 -62.56
N ALA A 456 -21.79 -17.77 -61.81
CA ALA A 456 -22.81 -16.83 -62.26
C ALA A 456 -22.31 -15.39 -62.09
N MET A 457 -22.24 -14.61 -63.16
CA MET A 457 -21.84 -13.20 -63.12
C MET A 457 -22.83 -12.31 -63.86
N GLY A 458 -23.18 -11.15 -63.29
CA GLY A 458 -24.18 -10.23 -63.87
C GLY A 458 -25.58 -10.51 -63.35
N GLU A 459 -26.58 -10.49 -64.23
CA GLU A 459 -27.99 -10.85 -63.94
C GLU A 459 -28.24 -12.30 -64.37
N SER A 460 -27.57 -13.26 -63.73
CA SER A 460 -27.46 -14.62 -64.27
C SER A 460 -27.77 -15.73 -63.27
N THR A 461 -28.17 -16.89 -63.80
CA THR A 461 -28.43 -18.10 -63.02
C THR A 461 -27.63 -19.27 -63.59
N ALA A 462 -26.84 -19.93 -62.75
CA ALA A 462 -26.05 -21.11 -63.09
C ALA A 462 -26.43 -22.27 -62.14
N SER A 463 -27.34 -23.14 -62.58
CA SER A 463 -27.85 -24.27 -61.79
C SER A 463 -27.26 -25.61 -62.20
N GLY A 464 -26.72 -25.74 -63.41
CA GLY A 464 -26.00 -26.94 -63.85
C GLY A 464 -24.64 -27.10 -63.14
N GLY A 465 -24.20 -28.34 -62.90
CA GLY A 465 -22.86 -28.59 -62.35
C GLY A 465 -21.77 -28.15 -63.33
N ASN A 466 -20.69 -27.51 -62.87
CA ASN A 466 -19.62 -26.97 -63.72
C ASN A 466 -20.12 -25.97 -64.79
N SER A 467 -21.28 -25.34 -64.58
CA SER A 467 -21.85 -24.39 -65.54
C SER A 467 -21.29 -22.98 -65.40
N THR A 468 -21.33 -22.20 -66.48
CA THR A 468 -20.93 -20.79 -66.47
C THR A 468 -22.00 -19.90 -67.10
N ALA A 469 -22.60 -19.01 -66.32
CA ALA A 469 -23.58 -18.03 -66.78
C ALA A 469 -23.03 -16.60 -66.61
N VAL A 470 -22.98 -15.82 -67.69
CA VAL A 470 -22.47 -14.45 -67.68
C VAL A 470 -23.42 -13.49 -68.38
N GLY A 471 -23.65 -12.32 -67.78
CA GLY A 471 -24.60 -11.32 -68.29
C GLY A 471 -26.01 -11.62 -67.82
N LYS A 472 -27.01 -11.45 -68.69
CA LYS A 472 -28.41 -11.83 -68.47
C LYS A 472 -28.68 -13.26 -68.97
N SER A 473 -27.99 -14.23 -68.40
CA SER A 473 -27.98 -15.61 -68.92
C SER A 473 -28.42 -16.65 -67.90
N THR A 474 -29.02 -17.75 -68.39
CA THR A 474 -29.45 -18.89 -67.57
C THR A 474 -28.83 -20.18 -68.08
N VAL A 475 -28.22 -20.96 -67.18
CA VAL A 475 -27.62 -22.26 -67.50
C VAL A 475 -28.14 -23.32 -66.55
N SER A 476 -28.92 -24.26 -67.07
CA SER A 476 -29.37 -25.44 -66.33
C SER A 476 -28.58 -26.70 -66.68
N GLY A 477 -27.97 -26.74 -67.85
CA GLY A 477 -27.15 -27.89 -68.28
C GLY A 477 -25.83 -27.97 -67.52
N SER A 478 -25.41 -29.19 -67.19
CA SER A 478 -24.09 -29.43 -66.62
C SER A 478 -23.02 -29.27 -67.69
N PHE A 479 -21.86 -28.73 -67.30
CA PHE A 479 -20.75 -28.38 -68.21
C PHE A 479 -21.11 -27.39 -69.32
N SER A 480 -22.23 -26.67 -69.16
CA SER A 480 -22.76 -25.75 -70.16
C SER A 480 -22.32 -24.31 -69.90
N THR A 481 -22.31 -23.50 -70.95
CA THR A 481 -21.92 -22.09 -70.88
C THR A 481 -22.96 -21.20 -71.56
N ALA A 482 -23.38 -20.12 -70.91
CA ALA A 482 -24.21 -19.09 -71.51
C ALA A 482 -23.63 -17.70 -71.22
N MET A 483 -23.52 -16.87 -72.26
CA MET A 483 -22.97 -15.51 -72.16
C MET A 483 -23.81 -14.48 -72.91
N GLY A 484 -24.04 -13.31 -72.31
CA GLY A 484 -24.87 -12.26 -72.89
C GLY A 484 -26.31 -12.37 -72.39
N ALA A 485 -27.29 -12.44 -73.30
CA ALA A 485 -28.71 -12.66 -73.01
C ALA A 485 -29.13 -14.06 -73.48
N SER A 486 -28.54 -15.12 -72.92
CA SER A 486 -28.57 -16.45 -73.53
C SER A 486 -28.95 -17.59 -72.57
N TYR A 487 -29.37 -18.71 -73.13
CA TYR A 487 -29.89 -19.86 -72.40
C TYR A 487 -29.20 -21.15 -72.88
N ALA A 488 -28.62 -21.90 -71.94
CA ALA A 488 -27.99 -23.19 -72.19
C ALA A 488 -28.63 -24.25 -71.29
N GLU A 489 -29.57 -25.03 -71.85
CA GLU A 489 -30.54 -25.79 -71.05
C GLU A 489 -30.10 -27.22 -70.75
N ASN A 490 -29.54 -27.91 -71.75
CA ASN A 490 -29.08 -29.30 -71.65
C ASN A 490 -27.56 -29.40 -71.50
N ASP A 491 -27.08 -30.57 -71.11
CA ASP A 491 -25.66 -30.78 -70.80
C ASP A 491 -24.76 -30.51 -72.01
N TYR A 492 -23.58 -29.95 -71.74
CA TYR A 492 -22.56 -29.59 -72.73
C TYR A 492 -23.02 -28.58 -73.79
N SER A 493 -24.09 -27.82 -73.53
CA SER A 493 -24.56 -26.79 -74.44
C SER A 493 -23.81 -25.47 -74.27
N THR A 494 -23.64 -24.74 -75.37
CA THR A 494 -22.99 -23.43 -75.39
C THR A 494 -23.90 -22.40 -76.05
N ALA A 495 -24.22 -21.33 -75.34
CA ALA A 495 -25.00 -20.20 -75.85
C ALA A 495 -24.21 -18.89 -75.69
N SER A 496 -24.21 -18.05 -76.72
CA SER A 496 -23.59 -16.72 -76.67
C SER A 496 -24.38 -15.69 -77.49
N GLY A 497 -24.53 -14.48 -76.97
CA GLY A 497 -25.32 -13.41 -77.59
C GLY A 497 -26.76 -13.40 -77.07
N ASN A 498 -27.74 -13.40 -77.96
CA ASN A 498 -29.16 -13.54 -77.66
C ASN A 498 -29.67 -14.90 -78.18
N SER A 499 -29.14 -15.97 -77.62
CA SER A 499 -29.25 -17.32 -78.20
C SER A 499 -29.77 -18.36 -77.22
N LEU A 500 -30.27 -19.46 -77.79
CA LEU A 500 -30.91 -20.56 -77.08
C LEU A 500 -30.31 -21.90 -77.53
N ALA A 501 -29.50 -22.52 -76.67
CA ALA A 501 -28.93 -23.84 -76.88
C ALA A 501 -29.67 -24.87 -76.02
N THR A 502 -30.63 -25.57 -76.64
CA THR A 502 -31.53 -26.51 -75.94
C THR A 502 -31.25 -27.97 -76.27
N GLY A 503 -30.42 -28.29 -77.27
CA GLY A 503 -29.98 -29.66 -77.53
C GLY A 503 -28.81 -30.08 -76.64
N TYR A 504 -28.65 -31.39 -76.41
CA TYR A 504 -27.41 -31.93 -75.83
C TYR A 504 -26.22 -31.63 -76.75
N TYR A 505 -25.10 -31.16 -76.19
CA TYR A 505 -23.91 -30.76 -76.98
C TYR A 505 -24.18 -29.71 -78.06
N SER A 506 -25.24 -28.91 -77.94
CA SER A 506 -25.57 -27.91 -78.96
C SER A 506 -24.80 -26.59 -78.75
N THR A 507 -24.58 -25.85 -79.84
CA THR A 507 -23.93 -24.54 -79.81
C THR A 507 -24.79 -23.50 -80.52
N ALA A 508 -25.19 -22.43 -79.82
CA ALA A 508 -25.93 -21.31 -80.39
C ALA A 508 -25.14 -20.00 -80.20
N MET A 509 -24.87 -19.27 -81.29
CA MET A 509 -24.16 -17.98 -81.25
C MET A 509 -24.91 -16.90 -82.04
N GLY A 510 -25.00 -15.68 -81.49
CA GLY A 510 -25.73 -14.56 -82.08
C GLY A 510 -27.19 -14.52 -81.63
N THR A 511 -28.12 -14.34 -82.54
CA THR A 511 -29.58 -14.42 -82.30
C THR A 511 -30.10 -15.76 -82.81
N SER A 512 -29.62 -16.87 -82.25
CA SER A 512 -29.80 -18.20 -82.84
C SER A 512 -30.36 -19.24 -81.87
N GLN A 513 -30.91 -20.31 -82.43
CA GLN A 513 -31.49 -21.43 -81.68
C GLN A 513 -30.87 -22.76 -82.13
N ALA A 514 -30.27 -23.51 -81.22
CA ALA A 514 -29.69 -24.83 -81.49
C ALA A 514 -30.38 -25.88 -80.61
N SER A 515 -31.45 -26.48 -81.13
CA SER A 515 -32.29 -27.45 -80.40
C SER A 515 -32.01 -28.90 -80.75
N GLY A 516 -31.36 -29.18 -81.88
CA GLY A 516 -30.91 -30.53 -82.20
C GLY A 516 -29.72 -30.96 -81.32
N ARG A 517 -29.65 -32.24 -80.97
CA ARG A 517 -28.46 -32.80 -80.32
C ARG A 517 -27.25 -32.73 -81.25
N PHE A 518 -26.09 -32.30 -80.75
CA PHE A 518 -24.88 -31.96 -81.52
C PHE A 518 -25.06 -30.86 -82.58
N SER A 519 -26.12 -30.04 -82.49
CA SER A 519 -26.38 -29.00 -83.48
C SER A 519 -25.56 -27.73 -83.23
N THR A 520 -25.33 -26.96 -84.29
CA THR A 520 -24.67 -25.65 -84.23
C THR A 520 -25.48 -24.61 -85.00
N ALA A 521 -25.92 -23.53 -84.35
CA ALA A 521 -26.60 -22.40 -84.98
C ALA A 521 -25.80 -21.11 -84.79
N MET A 522 -25.53 -20.38 -85.88
CA MET A 522 -24.82 -19.09 -85.83
C MET A 522 -25.54 -18.01 -86.65
N GLY A 523 -25.52 -16.76 -86.16
CA GLY A 523 -26.18 -15.62 -86.81
C GLY A 523 -27.61 -15.44 -86.32
N TYR A 524 -28.57 -15.34 -87.22
CA TYR A 524 -30.00 -15.35 -86.90
C TYR A 524 -30.67 -16.63 -87.43
N SER A 525 -30.18 -17.79 -86.99
CA SER A 525 -30.51 -19.10 -87.56
C SER A 525 -31.03 -20.11 -86.52
N LYS A 526 -31.64 -21.20 -87.00
CA LYS A 526 -32.21 -22.30 -86.22
C LYS A 526 -31.63 -23.65 -86.66
N ALA A 527 -30.89 -24.35 -85.79
CA ALA A 527 -30.42 -25.71 -86.05
C ALA A 527 -31.24 -26.69 -85.22
N GLU A 528 -32.33 -27.21 -85.79
CA GLU A 528 -33.34 -27.97 -85.05
C GLU A 528 -33.17 -29.48 -85.10
N SER A 529 -32.51 -30.01 -86.13
CA SER A 529 -32.31 -31.46 -86.27
C SER A 529 -30.97 -31.95 -85.73
N TYR A 530 -30.91 -33.25 -85.44
CA TYR A 530 -29.72 -33.95 -84.96
C TYR A 530 -28.49 -33.65 -85.84
N ALA A 531 -27.40 -33.22 -85.21
CA ALA A 531 -26.12 -32.88 -85.84
C ALA A 531 -26.17 -31.78 -86.92
N CYS A 532 -27.23 -30.96 -86.98
CA CYS A 532 -27.37 -29.89 -87.97
C CYS A 532 -26.43 -28.72 -87.69
N THR A 533 -25.82 -28.16 -88.73
CA THR A 533 -25.19 -26.83 -88.68
C THR A 533 -26.00 -25.81 -89.48
N ALA A 534 -26.50 -24.76 -88.85
CA ALA A 534 -27.23 -23.66 -89.50
C ALA A 534 -26.47 -22.34 -89.35
N ILE A 535 -26.33 -21.59 -90.44
CA ILE A 535 -25.71 -20.26 -90.45
C ILE A 535 -26.56 -19.26 -91.27
N GLY A 536 -26.28 -17.97 -91.14
CA GLY A 536 -26.99 -16.92 -91.89
C GLY A 536 -28.17 -16.35 -91.11
N GLN A 537 -29.28 -16.06 -91.81
CA GLN A 537 -30.49 -15.50 -91.19
C GLN A 537 -31.76 -16.18 -91.69
N HIS A 538 -32.70 -16.40 -90.77
CA HIS A 538 -34.05 -16.91 -91.04
C HIS A 538 -34.06 -18.12 -92.00
N ASN A 539 -33.27 -19.16 -91.70
CA ASN A 539 -33.35 -20.45 -92.38
C ASN A 539 -34.70 -21.14 -92.06
N VAL A 540 -35.07 -22.11 -92.87
CA VAL A 540 -36.33 -22.85 -92.73
C VAL A 540 -36.34 -23.75 -91.49
N GLY A 541 -35.24 -24.46 -91.21
CA GLY A 541 -35.14 -25.35 -90.06
C GLY A 541 -35.93 -26.65 -90.21
N GLY A 542 -36.23 -27.30 -89.09
CA GLY A 542 -36.97 -28.55 -88.98
C GLY A 542 -36.11 -29.83 -88.93
N GLY A 543 -36.82 -30.95 -88.75
CA GLY A 543 -36.27 -32.31 -88.62
C GLY A 543 -36.36 -32.87 -87.20
N ASP A 544 -35.91 -34.11 -87.03
CA ASP A 544 -35.84 -34.81 -85.76
C ASP A 544 -34.62 -34.32 -84.95
N PRO A 545 -34.81 -33.81 -83.71
CA PRO A 545 -33.74 -33.25 -82.89
C PRO A 545 -32.79 -34.30 -82.30
N GLU A 546 -33.21 -35.57 -82.21
CA GLU A 546 -32.49 -36.62 -81.47
C GLU A 546 -31.93 -37.72 -82.36
N ASN A 547 -32.55 -37.97 -83.52
CA ASN A 547 -32.25 -39.12 -84.37
C ASN A 547 -31.74 -38.73 -85.75
N TRP A 548 -30.92 -39.60 -86.34
CA TRP A 548 -30.46 -39.47 -87.72
C TRP A 548 -31.57 -39.86 -88.71
N VAL A 549 -32.25 -38.86 -89.27
CA VAL A 549 -33.27 -39.07 -90.32
C VAL A 549 -32.73 -38.60 -91.67
N ALA A 550 -32.66 -39.51 -92.65
CA ALA A 550 -31.97 -39.26 -93.92
C ALA A 550 -32.50 -38.05 -94.72
N SER A 551 -33.77 -37.68 -94.55
CA SER A 551 -34.40 -36.53 -95.20
C SER A 551 -34.19 -35.20 -94.49
N ASP A 552 -33.56 -35.20 -93.32
CA ASP A 552 -33.42 -33.99 -92.50
C ASP A 552 -32.19 -33.17 -92.90
N PRO A 553 -32.19 -31.86 -92.59
CA PRO A 553 -31.02 -31.03 -92.78
C PRO A 553 -29.81 -31.52 -91.98
N LEU A 554 -28.63 -31.44 -92.59
CA LEU A 554 -27.31 -31.58 -91.96
C LEU A 554 -26.58 -30.23 -91.97
N PHE A 555 -26.76 -29.44 -93.04
CA PHE A 555 -26.22 -28.09 -93.16
C PHE A 555 -27.20 -27.15 -93.85
N GLU A 556 -27.39 -25.95 -93.29
CA GLU A 556 -28.27 -24.92 -93.82
C GLU A 556 -27.59 -23.55 -93.84
N ILE A 557 -27.76 -22.82 -94.94
CA ILE A 557 -27.43 -21.39 -95.01
C ILE A 557 -28.73 -20.61 -95.24
N GLY A 558 -29.20 -19.91 -94.21
CA GLY A 558 -30.39 -19.09 -94.24
C GLY A 558 -30.17 -17.76 -94.96
N ASN A 559 -31.13 -17.39 -95.81
CA ASN A 559 -31.21 -16.07 -96.46
C ASN A 559 -32.64 -15.50 -96.42
N GLY A 560 -33.46 -15.94 -95.45
CA GLY A 560 -34.78 -15.36 -95.22
C GLY A 560 -34.69 -13.92 -94.72
N ILE A 561 -35.83 -13.22 -94.75
CA ILE A 561 -35.90 -11.80 -94.37
C ILE A 561 -36.65 -11.56 -93.05
N SER A 562 -37.36 -12.57 -92.54
CA SER A 562 -38.00 -12.57 -91.22
C SER A 562 -38.41 -13.99 -90.82
N ASP A 563 -38.82 -14.17 -89.56
CA ASP A 563 -39.34 -15.47 -89.08
C ASP A 563 -40.64 -15.91 -89.77
N SER A 564 -41.35 -14.99 -90.44
CA SER A 564 -42.51 -15.31 -91.28
C SER A 564 -42.13 -15.64 -92.73
N TYR A 565 -40.92 -15.28 -93.15
CA TYR A 565 -40.40 -15.46 -94.51
C TYR A 565 -39.03 -16.11 -94.47
N THR A 566 -39.02 -17.37 -94.04
CA THR A 566 -37.82 -18.20 -93.94
C THR A 566 -37.39 -18.72 -95.31
N SER A 567 -36.09 -18.79 -95.56
CA SER A 567 -35.53 -19.33 -96.80
C SER A 567 -34.12 -19.88 -96.59
N ASN A 568 -33.79 -20.95 -97.33
CA ASN A 568 -32.43 -21.50 -97.39
C ASN A 568 -31.80 -21.19 -98.75
N ALA A 569 -30.66 -20.50 -98.73
CA ALA A 569 -29.78 -20.40 -99.88
C ALA A 569 -29.17 -21.77 -100.23
N VAL A 570 -28.76 -22.51 -99.20
CA VAL A 570 -28.18 -23.86 -99.32
C VAL A 570 -28.81 -24.79 -98.28
N THR A 571 -29.17 -25.99 -98.70
CA THR A 571 -29.60 -27.09 -97.82
C THR A 571 -28.82 -28.35 -98.19
N VAL A 572 -28.15 -28.97 -97.23
CA VAL A 572 -27.57 -30.31 -97.38
C VAL A 572 -28.36 -31.25 -96.48
N LEU A 573 -28.95 -32.30 -97.04
CA LEU A 573 -29.66 -33.32 -96.28
C LEU A 573 -28.71 -34.42 -95.81
N LYS A 574 -29.08 -35.13 -94.74
CA LYS A 574 -28.31 -36.25 -94.17
C LYS A 574 -28.08 -37.42 -95.15
N ASN A 575 -28.90 -37.55 -96.19
CA ASN A 575 -28.70 -38.52 -97.28
C ASN A 575 -27.67 -38.10 -98.34
N GLY A 576 -27.07 -36.91 -98.21
CA GLY A 576 -26.08 -36.36 -99.14
C GLY A 576 -26.66 -35.53 -100.29
N ASN A 577 -27.98 -35.33 -100.34
CA ASN A 577 -28.57 -34.42 -101.33
C ASN A 577 -28.30 -32.96 -100.96
N VAL A 578 -27.84 -32.18 -101.93
CA VAL A 578 -27.53 -30.76 -101.81
C VAL A 578 -28.51 -29.96 -102.67
N GLY A 579 -29.25 -29.06 -102.03
CA GLY A 579 -30.17 -28.10 -102.64
C GLY A 579 -29.62 -26.68 -102.61
N ILE A 580 -29.68 -25.96 -103.73
CA ILE A 580 -29.48 -24.51 -103.79
C ILE A 580 -30.82 -23.86 -104.12
N GLY A 581 -31.31 -22.97 -103.26
CA GLY A 581 -32.64 -22.37 -103.38
C GLY A 581 -33.81 -23.35 -103.18
N THR A 582 -33.57 -24.49 -102.53
CA THR A 582 -34.61 -25.44 -102.11
C THR A 582 -34.22 -26.16 -100.82
N THR A 583 -35.21 -26.58 -100.05
CA THR A 583 -35.06 -27.44 -98.86
C THR A 583 -35.29 -28.92 -99.17
N THR A 584 -35.82 -29.26 -100.34
CA THR A 584 -36.21 -30.63 -100.72
C THR A 584 -35.57 -31.07 -102.05
N PRO A 585 -34.22 -31.14 -102.12
CA PRO A 585 -33.53 -31.57 -103.33
C PRO A 585 -33.94 -32.99 -103.76
N SER A 586 -34.44 -33.11 -105.00
CA SER A 586 -34.92 -34.38 -105.58
C SER A 586 -33.82 -35.34 -106.06
N ARG A 587 -32.55 -34.93 -105.95
CA ARG A 587 -31.34 -35.66 -106.38
C ARG A 587 -30.11 -35.11 -105.63
N THR A 588 -28.95 -35.75 -105.83
CA THR A 588 -27.70 -35.43 -105.12
C THR A 588 -27.28 -33.96 -105.21
N PHE A 589 -27.47 -33.30 -106.35
CA PHE A 589 -27.27 -31.85 -106.49
C PHE A 589 -28.43 -31.25 -107.30
N PHE A 590 -29.19 -30.36 -106.68
CA PHE A 590 -30.39 -29.76 -107.25
C PHE A 590 -30.38 -28.24 -107.04
N VAL A 591 -30.49 -27.47 -108.12
CA VAL A 591 -30.52 -26.00 -108.09
C VAL A 591 -31.89 -25.53 -108.56
N THR A 592 -32.55 -24.70 -107.74
CA THR A 592 -33.73 -23.95 -108.14
C THR A 592 -33.27 -22.59 -108.68
N GLY A 593 -33.17 -22.47 -110.01
CA GLY A 593 -32.65 -21.28 -110.70
C GLY A 593 -31.57 -21.64 -111.73
N ASP A 594 -30.73 -20.65 -112.07
CA ASP A 594 -29.64 -20.83 -113.02
C ASP A 594 -28.37 -21.37 -112.35
N ALA A 595 -27.71 -22.33 -113.01
CA ALA A 595 -26.39 -22.84 -112.62
C ALA A 595 -25.42 -22.72 -113.79
N GLY A 596 -24.23 -22.14 -113.55
CA GLY A 596 -23.20 -21.92 -114.55
C GLY A 596 -21.85 -22.53 -114.16
N GLY A 597 -20.97 -22.74 -115.14
CA GLY A 597 -19.59 -23.19 -114.97
C GLY A 597 -18.70 -22.68 -116.11
N THR A 598 -17.38 -22.75 -115.94
CA THR A 598 -16.40 -22.34 -116.97
C THR A 598 -16.34 -23.30 -118.17
N THR A 599 -16.98 -24.47 -118.03
CA THR A 599 -17.26 -25.45 -119.09
C THR A 599 -18.69 -25.99 -118.89
N SER A 600 -19.30 -26.57 -119.93
CA SER A 600 -20.56 -27.31 -119.74
C SER A 600 -20.36 -28.40 -118.69
N TRP A 601 -21.34 -28.61 -117.80
CA TRP A 601 -21.30 -29.75 -116.88
C TRP A 601 -21.02 -31.03 -117.66
N TYR A 602 -20.13 -31.89 -117.15
CA TYR A 602 -19.80 -33.17 -117.76
C TYR A 602 -21.09 -34.01 -117.85
N ASN A 603 -21.71 -34.00 -119.04
CA ASN A 603 -22.85 -34.84 -119.37
C ASN A 603 -22.29 -36.13 -119.95
N ASP A 604 -21.83 -37.04 -119.09
CA ASP A 604 -21.24 -38.30 -119.55
C ASP A 604 -22.29 -39.15 -120.27
N SER A 605 -22.24 -39.11 -121.59
CA SER A 605 -23.09 -39.88 -122.48
C SER A 605 -22.32 -41.12 -123.00
N ASP A 606 -21.82 -41.95 -122.08
CA ASP A 606 -21.10 -43.18 -122.43
C ASP A 606 -22.07 -44.38 -122.48
N LYS A 607 -21.91 -45.26 -123.49
CA LYS A 607 -22.70 -46.50 -123.61
C LYS A 607 -22.54 -47.40 -122.37
N ARG A 608 -21.35 -47.45 -121.77
CA ARG A 608 -21.02 -48.25 -120.57
C ARG A 608 -21.79 -47.81 -119.33
N LEU A 609 -22.25 -46.55 -119.30
CA LEU A 609 -23.03 -45.97 -118.21
C LEU A 609 -24.55 -46.12 -118.41
N LYS A 610 -25.00 -46.73 -119.53
CA LYS A 610 -26.43 -46.85 -119.90
C LYS A 610 -26.88 -48.30 -119.87
N LYS A 611 -28.10 -48.54 -119.36
CA LYS A 611 -28.77 -49.86 -119.36
C LYS A 611 -29.98 -49.81 -120.29
N ASN A 612 -30.47 -50.97 -120.76
CA ASN A 612 -31.62 -51.07 -121.68
C ASN A 612 -31.47 -50.33 -123.01
N ILE A 613 -30.26 -50.33 -123.58
CA ILE A 613 -30.00 -49.74 -124.89
C ILE A 613 -30.67 -50.59 -125.97
N LYS A 614 -31.79 -50.11 -126.53
CA LYS A 614 -32.49 -50.74 -127.65
C LYS A 614 -32.20 -49.99 -128.93
N THR A 615 -31.97 -50.72 -130.01
CA THR A 615 -31.87 -50.15 -131.36
C THR A 615 -33.23 -49.56 -131.72
N ILE A 616 -33.25 -48.31 -132.20
CA ILE A 616 -34.44 -47.71 -132.80
C ILE A 616 -34.52 -48.18 -134.25
N PRO A 617 -35.47 -49.06 -134.64
CA PRO A 617 -35.62 -49.47 -136.03
C PRO A 617 -36.09 -48.30 -136.89
N ASN A 618 -35.58 -48.24 -138.12
CA ASN A 618 -35.84 -47.18 -139.11
C ASN A 618 -35.52 -45.77 -138.59
N ALA A 619 -34.46 -45.63 -137.80
CA ALA A 619 -34.08 -44.36 -137.18
C ALA A 619 -33.90 -43.21 -138.19
N LEU A 620 -33.38 -43.49 -139.38
CA LEU A 620 -33.18 -42.48 -140.42
C LEU A 620 -34.50 -41.92 -140.96
N ASP A 621 -35.49 -42.78 -141.21
CA ASP A 621 -36.79 -42.33 -141.72
C ASP A 621 -37.50 -41.47 -140.67
N LYS A 622 -37.42 -41.86 -139.39
CA LYS A 622 -37.94 -41.08 -138.27
C LYS A 622 -37.23 -39.73 -138.11
N VAL A 623 -35.91 -39.65 -138.36
CA VAL A 623 -35.17 -38.37 -138.32
C VAL A 623 -35.53 -37.48 -139.51
N LYS A 624 -35.80 -38.05 -140.69
CA LYS A 624 -36.25 -37.29 -141.87
C LYS A 624 -37.63 -36.65 -141.70
N GLU A 625 -38.46 -37.18 -140.79
CA GLU A 625 -39.74 -36.58 -140.40
C GLU A 625 -39.58 -35.42 -139.39
N LEU A 626 -38.40 -35.24 -138.78
CA LEU A 626 -38.15 -34.16 -137.82
C LEU A 626 -37.91 -32.83 -138.55
N ARG A 627 -38.58 -31.78 -138.10
CA ARG A 627 -38.37 -30.40 -138.56
C ARG A 627 -37.12 -29.80 -137.90
N GLY A 628 -36.05 -29.59 -138.66
CA GLY A 628 -34.89 -28.81 -138.20
C GLY A 628 -35.22 -27.32 -138.06
N VAL A 629 -34.81 -26.70 -136.94
CA VAL A 629 -34.97 -25.26 -136.70
C VAL A 629 -33.67 -24.66 -136.15
N ASN A 630 -33.39 -23.41 -136.50
CA ASN A 630 -32.40 -22.56 -135.84
C ASN A 630 -33.16 -21.47 -135.09
N TYR A 631 -32.76 -21.16 -133.86
CA TYR A 631 -33.35 -20.09 -133.07
C TYR A 631 -32.26 -19.23 -132.42
N LYS A 632 -32.61 -17.96 -132.15
CA LYS A 632 -31.91 -17.12 -131.20
C LYS A 632 -32.77 -17.05 -129.93
N TRP A 633 -32.13 -17.03 -128.77
CA TRP A 633 -32.83 -16.77 -127.51
C TRP A 633 -33.54 -15.41 -127.61
N ARG A 634 -34.77 -15.31 -127.10
CA ARG A 634 -35.40 -13.99 -126.90
C ARG A 634 -34.60 -13.32 -125.78
N ASN A 635 -33.95 -12.20 -126.09
CA ASN A 635 -33.41 -11.29 -125.08
C ASN A 635 -34.56 -10.66 -124.31
#